data_AF-A0A958KNP8-F1
#
_entry.id   AF-A0A958KNP8-F1
#
_cell.length_a   1.000
_cell.length_b   1.000
_cell.length_c   1.000
_cell.angle_alpha   90.00
_cell.angle_beta   90.00
_cell.angle_gamma   90.00
#
_symmetry.space_group_name_H-M   'P 1'
#
loop_
_entity.id
_entity.type
_entity.pdbx_description
1 polymer ?
#
loop_
_entity_poly.entity_id
_entity_poly.type
_entity_poly.pdbx_seq_one_letter_code
_entity_poly.pdbx_strand_id
1 'polypeptide(L)'
;MEDKTGKEYHKENSQLSYLERLLPRLTAAWAYKRGNIERYRLEKIAQGDVPWKILRYEHVTKPESKIYPLKRTSYVRPETFEMQLRFLKSECNVVSLEQLTRALNSGSQLPDKSVALTFDGGYNDFYLEAAPLLSKYSVPCTVFVSPAYVGNDFIFWPDKVVGALFLLKSKGYEYPKFKEMGKRYYEVLDDLGGSEEISLGRAALLVDTMQKMSPDKRAEIMDQLGVMVEQLGGIPIERQFMDWQQLSEVSAAGFEIGTMGFSHKAASEIDLKEFESELKASFGEFERRGVRLRKYFAYPYGKFTKDCREVLFQNGFRHSFAIGDYPQSKPSRKRATVIGRTQMFEAFTYCKELFAARIWRVEEQVGIA
;
A
#
# COMPACT_ATOMS: atom_id res chain seq x y z
N MET A 1 -11.27 10.57 44.70
CA MET A 1 -11.32 9.12 44.43
C MET A 1 -11.99 8.98 43.08
N GLU A 2 -11.19 8.66 42.07
CA GLU A 2 -11.56 8.73 40.66
C GLU A 2 -12.47 7.58 40.24
N ASP A 3 -13.45 7.96 39.42
CA ASP A 3 -14.43 7.13 38.73
C ASP A 3 -13.74 6.25 37.65
N LYS A 4 -13.93 4.94 37.76
CA LYS A 4 -13.42 3.91 36.85
C LYS A 4 -14.55 3.43 35.94
N THR A 5 -14.88 4.20 34.91
CA THR A 5 -15.79 3.76 33.84
C THR A 5 -15.20 4.14 32.48
N GLY A 6 -14.24 3.34 32.00
CA GLY A 6 -13.58 3.61 30.73
C GLY A 6 -12.58 2.56 30.30
N LYS A 7 -12.96 1.27 30.27
CA LYS A 7 -12.07 0.19 29.78
C LYS A 7 -12.73 -0.99 29.05
N GLU A 8 -13.92 -0.83 28.47
CA GLU A 8 -14.61 -1.98 27.83
C GLU A 8 -14.99 -1.81 26.34
N TYR A 9 -14.41 -0.87 25.60
CA TYR A 9 -14.76 -0.66 24.17
C TYR A 9 -13.73 -1.17 23.13
N HIS A 10 -12.71 -1.96 23.52
CA HIS A 10 -11.62 -2.31 22.58
C HIS A 10 -11.11 -3.76 22.61
N LYS A 11 -11.96 -4.78 22.74
CA LYS A 11 -11.45 -6.17 22.69
C LYS A 11 -12.21 -7.26 21.92
N GLU A 12 -13.31 -6.99 21.21
CA GLU A 12 -14.07 -8.09 20.56
C GLU A 12 -14.14 -8.12 19.02
N ASN A 13 -13.49 -7.23 18.28
CA ASN A 13 -13.63 -7.20 16.80
C ASN A 13 -12.45 -7.79 16.00
N SER A 14 -11.84 -8.91 16.43
CA SER A 14 -10.67 -9.49 15.73
C SER A 14 -10.77 -10.95 15.26
N GLN A 15 -11.97 -11.56 15.22
CA GLN A 15 -12.11 -12.98 14.83
C GLN A 15 -13.02 -13.25 13.63
N LEU A 16 -12.90 -12.48 12.54
CA LEU A 16 -13.44 -12.93 11.25
C LEU A 16 -12.32 -13.60 10.44
N SER A 17 -12.55 -14.84 10.02
CA SER A 17 -11.68 -15.57 9.10
C SER A 17 -11.53 -14.80 7.78
N TYR A 18 -10.47 -15.11 7.04
CA TYR A 18 -10.23 -14.50 5.72
C TYR A 18 -11.38 -14.77 4.74
N LEU A 19 -12.01 -15.96 4.84
CA LEU A 19 -13.16 -16.37 4.02
C LEU A 19 -14.44 -15.61 4.38
N GLU A 20 -14.70 -15.34 5.66
CA GLU A 20 -15.87 -14.54 6.08
C GLU A 20 -15.77 -13.07 5.66
N ARG A 21 -14.54 -12.54 5.49
CA ARG A 21 -14.31 -11.21 4.88
C ARG A 21 -14.46 -11.20 3.36
N LEU A 22 -14.31 -12.36 2.72
CA LEU A 22 -14.46 -12.57 1.29
C LEU A 22 -15.91 -12.80 0.88
N LEU A 23 -16.70 -13.47 1.72
CA LEU A 23 -18.07 -13.88 1.41
C LEU A 23 -18.95 -12.71 0.94
N PRO A 24 -19.05 -11.56 1.64
CA PRO A 24 -19.89 -10.45 1.19
C PRO A 24 -19.43 -9.84 -0.14
N ARG A 25 -18.12 -9.88 -0.44
CA ARG A 25 -17.55 -9.36 -1.69
C ARG A 25 -17.80 -10.31 -2.87
N LEU A 26 -17.75 -11.61 -2.62
CA LEU A 26 -18.13 -12.64 -3.58
C LEU A 26 -19.65 -12.64 -3.82
N THR A 27 -20.46 -12.41 -2.79
CA THR A 27 -21.91 -12.23 -2.92
C THR A 27 -22.26 -10.98 -3.72
N ALA A 28 -21.57 -9.85 -3.48
CA ALA A 28 -21.72 -8.64 -4.29
C ALA A 28 -21.33 -8.84 -5.77
N ALA A 29 -20.24 -9.57 -6.04
CA ALA A 29 -19.84 -9.93 -7.40
C ALA A 29 -20.84 -10.88 -8.08
N TRP A 30 -21.41 -11.81 -7.33
CA TRP A 30 -22.45 -12.74 -7.80
C TRP A 30 -23.77 -12.02 -8.10
N ALA A 31 -24.16 -11.04 -7.27
CA ALA A 31 -25.36 -10.22 -7.45
C ALA A 31 -25.29 -9.32 -8.69
N TYR A 32 -24.12 -8.75 -9.00
CA TYR A 32 -23.90 -8.02 -10.26
C TYR A 32 -24.07 -8.92 -11.48
N LYS A 33 -23.45 -10.11 -11.45
CA LYS A 33 -23.43 -11.06 -12.58
C LYS A 33 -24.84 -11.53 -12.99
N ARG A 34 -25.83 -11.46 -12.09
CA ARG A 34 -27.24 -11.81 -12.38
C ARG A 34 -28.10 -10.66 -12.88
N GLY A 35 -27.55 -9.47 -13.14
CA GLY A 35 -28.32 -8.32 -13.64
C GLY A 35 -29.28 -7.71 -12.61
N ASN A 36 -29.20 -8.13 -11.35
CA ASN A 36 -30.04 -7.62 -10.25
C ASN A 36 -29.54 -6.28 -9.67
N ILE A 37 -28.43 -5.75 -10.19
CA ILE A 37 -27.83 -4.47 -9.74
C ILE A 37 -28.48 -3.22 -10.37
N GLU A 38 -29.40 -3.37 -11.32
CA GLU A 38 -30.13 -2.23 -11.88
C GLU A 38 -31.03 -1.48 -10.86
N ARG A 39 -31.26 -2.00 -9.64
CA ARG A 39 -32.06 -1.24 -8.66
C ARG A 39 -31.89 -1.58 -7.19
N TYR A 40 -30.98 -2.48 -6.81
CA TYR A 40 -30.63 -2.62 -5.40
C TYR A 40 -29.65 -1.51 -5.03
N ARG A 41 -30.26 -0.35 -4.79
CA ARG A 41 -29.73 0.83 -4.12
C ARG A 41 -28.35 0.63 -3.50
N LEU A 42 -27.38 1.31 -4.11
CA LEU A 42 -26.20 1.89 -3.46
C LEU A 42 -26.57 2.84 -2.27
N GLU A 43 -27.85 2.93 -1.90
CA GLU A 43 -28.33 3.62 -0.69
C GLU A 43 -28.27 2.68 0.51
N LYS A 44 -27.10 2.68 1.15
CA LYS A 44 -26.96 2.98 2.59
C LYS A 44 -25.47 3.12 2.88
N ILE A 45 -25.00 4.35 2.71
CA ILE A 45 -23.73 4.84 3.23
C ILE A 45 -23.78 4.66 4.75
N ALA A 46 -23.06 3.66 5.24
CA ALA A 46 -22.86 3.45 6.66
C ALA A 46 -22.21 4.70 7.26
N GLN A 47 -22.70 5.10 8.43
CA GLN A 47 -22.20 6.26 9.17
C GLN A 47 -20.68 6.22 9.27
N GLY A 48 -19.98 7.03 8.46
CA GLY A 48 -18.51 7.13 8.46
C GLY A 48 -17.82 7.04 7.09
N ASP A 49 -18.50 6.68 6.00
CA ASP A 49 -17.89 6.69 4.66
C ASP A 49 -17.84 8.11 4.07
N VAL A 50 -16.63 8.60 3.83
CA VAL A 50 -16.36 9.88 3.15
C VAL A 50 -16.74 9.78 1.66
N PRO A 51 -17.23 10.88 1.03
CA PRO A 51 -17.68 10.88 -0.38
C PRO A 51 -16.52 10.77 -1.39
N TRP A 52 -15.30 10.54 -0.91
CA TRP A 52 -14.08 10.43 -1.69
C TRP A 52 -13.22 9.25 -1.23
N LYS A 53 -12.40 8.71 -2.13
CA LYS A 53 -11.42 7.66 -1.82
C LYS A 53 -10.05 8.02 -2.40
N ILE A 54 -8.99 7.57 -1.72
CA ILE A 54 -7.63 7.59 -2.28
C ILE A 54 -7.24 6.14 -2.52
N LEU A 55 -7.02 5.78 -3.78
CA LEU A 55 -6.63 4.44 -4.18
C LEU A 55 -5.10 4.33 -4.12
N ARG A 56 -4.60 3.25 -3.53
CA ARG A 56 -3.17 2.96 -3.39
C ARG A 56 -2.81 1.75 -4.22
N TYR A 57 -1.86 1.94 -5.11
CA TYR A 57 -1.18 0.92 -5.89
C TYR A 57 0.30 0.83 -5.46
N GLU A 58 0.93 -0.31 -5.72
CA GLU A 58 2.39 -0.47 -5.60
C GLU A 58 2.96 -0.83 -6.97
N HIS A 59 2.50 -1.96 -7.55
CA HIS A 59 2.93 -2.44 -8.86
C HIS A 59 1.77 -2.56 -9.86
N VAL A 60 2.04 -2.22 -11.11
CA VAL A 60 1.23 -2.62 -12.29
C VAL A 60 2.13 -3.48 -13.16
N THR A 61 1.99 -4.80 -13.09
CA THR A 61 2.92 -5.73 -13.75
C THR A 61 2.29 -7.11 -13.92
N LYS A 62 2.82 -7.90 -14.85
CA LYS A 62 2.56 -9.34 -14.90
C LYS A 62 3.57 -10.03 -13.98
N PRO A 63 3.14 -10.82 -12.97
CA PRO A 63 4.07 -11.52 -12.09
C PRO A 63 5.01 -12.45 -12.86
N GLU A 64 4.54 -13.00 -13.97
CA GLU A 64 5.29 -13.95 -14.80
C GLU A 64 6.39 -13.27 -15.64
N SER A 65 6.33 -11.94 -15.82
CA SER A 65 7.26 -11.20 -16.68
C SER A 65 8.46 -10.64 -15.94
N LYS A 66 8.58 -10.85 -14.62
CA LYS A 66 9.69 -10.34 -13.82
C LYS A 66 10.31 -11.41 -12.93
N ILE A 67 11.63 -11.48 -12.92
CA ILE A 67 12.42 -12.25 -11.94
C ILE A 67 12.56 -11.43 -10.64
N TYR A 68 11.48 -10.76 -10.22
CA TYR A 68 11.48 -9.97 -8.99
C TYR A 68 10.47 -10.54 -8.00
N PRO A 69 10.86 -10.79 -6.75
CA PRO A 69 9.94 -11.23 -5.70
C PRO A 69 8.83 -10.20 -5.44
N LEU A 70 7.63 -10.51 -5.92
CA LEU A 70 6.44 -9.69 -5.65
C LEU A 70 5.58 -10.34 -4.58
N LYS A 71 5.08 -9.53 -3.64
CA LYS A 71 3.97 -9.97 -2.80
C LYS A 71 2.68 -10.01 -3.62
N ARG A 72 1.86 -11.05 -3.41
CA ARG A 72 0.52 -11.16 -4.02
C ARG A 72 -0.40 -9.95 -3.74
N THR A 73 -0.19 -9.28 -2.62
CA THR A 73 -0.99 -8.11 -2.21
C THR A 73 -0.49 -6.78 -2.78
N SER A 74 0.57 -6.79 -3.59
CA SER A 74 1.27 -5.59 -4.03
C SER A 74 1.18 -5.34 -5.54
N TYR A 75 0.52 -6.19 -6.33
CA TYR A 75 0.40 -5.97 -7.78
C TYR A 75 -1.04 -6.00 -8.29
N VAL A 76 -1.25 -5.31 -9.42
CA VAL A 76 -2.36 -5.51 -10.35
C VAL A 76 -1.78 -5.77 -11.75
N ARG A 77 -2.47 -6.54 -12.59
CA ARG A 77 -2.06 -6.74 -13.99
C ARG A 77 -2.35 -5.48 -14.83
N PRO A 78 -1.58 -5.19 -15.90
CA PRO A 78 -1.85 -4.05 -16.77
C PRO A 78 -3.27 -4.02 -17.35
N GLU A 79 -3.80 -5.18 -17.75
CA GLU A 79 -5.16 -5.30 -18.29
C GLU A 79 -6.23 -5.00 -17.22
N THR A 80 -5.99 -5.48 -16.01
CA THR A 80 -6.82 -5.19 -14.83
C THR A 80 -6.76 -3.70 -14.48
N PHE A 81 -5.59 -3.08 -14.52
CA PHE A 81 -5.43 -1.66 -14.26
C PHE A 81 -6.12 -0.81 -15.34
N GLU A 82 -5.99 -1.14 -16.63
CA GLU A 82 -6.72 -0.46 -17.71
C GLU A 82 -8.25 -0.58 -17.54
N MET A 83 -8.74 -1.76 -17.16
CA MET A 83 -10.17 -1.96 -16.83
C MET A 83 -10.62 -1.03 -15.69
N GLN A 84 -9.81 -0.92 -14.64
CA GLN A 84 -10.09 -0.04 -13.51
C GLN A 84 -10.12 1.43 -13.94
N LEU A 85 -9.15 1.89 -14.74
CA LEU A 85 -9.14 3.27 -15.25
C LEU A 85 -10.39 3.59 -16.07
N ARG A 86 -10.84 2.66 -16.93
CA ARG A 86 -12.09 2.80 -17.69
C ARG A 86 -13.31 2.92 -16.76
N PHE A 87 -13.38 2.08 -15.73
CA PHE A 87 -14.44 2.14 -14.73
C PHE A 87 -14.44 3.48 -13.98
N LEU A 88 -13.27 3.94 -13.50
CA LEU A 88 -13.17 5.20 -12.76
C LEU A 88 -13.59 6.40 -13.63
N LYS A 89 -13.26 6.38 -14.93
CA LYS A 89 -13.67 7.44 -15.87
C LYS A 89 -15.17 7.45 -16.16
N SER A 90 -15.87 6.31 -16.09
CA SER A 90 -17.31 6.26 -16.33
C SER A 90 -18.15 6.48 -15.07
N GLU A 91 -17.68 5.98 -13.91
CA GLU A 91 -18.49 5.91 -12.69
C GLU A 91 -18.07 6.89 -11.58
N CYS A 92 -16.91 7.54 -11.70
CA CYS A 92 -16.32 8.34 -10.62
C CYS A 92 -15.84 9.72 -11.09
N ASN A 93 -15.68 10.63 -10.14
CA ASN A 93 -15.04 11.92 -10.35
C ASN A 93 -13.54 11.80 -10.04
N VAL A 94 -12.73 11.53 -11.06
CA VAL A 94 -11.28 11.40 -10.90
C VAL A 94 -10.66 12.78 -10.66
N VAL A 95 -9.99 12.95 -9.52
CA VAL A 95 -9.35 14.21 -9.09
C VAL A 95 -7.89 13.99 -8.75
N SER A 96 -7.06 15.03 -8.87
CA SER A 96 -5.69 14.97 -8.35
C SER A 96 -5.68 14.95 -6.82
N LEU A 97 -4.57 14.47 -6.25
CA LEU A 97 -4.40 14.50 -4.80
C LEU A 97 -4.33 15.95 -4.29
N GLU A 98 -3.80 16.88 -5.09
CA GLU A 98 -3.88 18.32 -4.80
C GLU A 98 -5.31 18.83 -4.74
N GLN A 99 -6.17 18.52 -5.72
CA GLN A 99 -7.57 18.94 -5.69
C GLN A 99 -8.29 18.41 -4.46
N LEU A 100 -8.10 17.12 -4.15
CA LEU A 100 -8.68 16.48 -2.97
C LEU A 100 -8.18 17.14 -1.68
N THR A 101 -6.87 17.26 -1.49
CA THR A 101 -6.30 17.85 -0.26
C THR A 101 -6.61 19.34 -0.13
N ARG A 102 -6.71 20.09 -1.24
CA ARG A 102 -7.14 21.49 -1.21
C ARG A 102 -8.58 21.61 -0.71
N ALA A 103 -9.49 20.80 -1.23
CA ALA A 103 -10.89 20.78 -0.78
C ALA A 103 -11.02 20.45 0.71
N LEU A 104 -10.22 19.48 1.20
CA LEU A 104 -10.17 19.15 2.63
C LEU A 104 -9.68 20.32 3.49
N ASN A 105 -8.73 21.12 2.99
CA ASN A 105 -8.20 22.27 3.74
C ASN A 105 -9.17 23.45 3.75
N SER A 106 -9.87 23.71 2.65
CA SER A 106 -10.83 24.82 2.55
C SER A 106 -12.21 24.48 3.11
N GLY A 107 -12.48 23.20 3.39
CA GLY A 107 -13.83 22.72 3.72
C GLY A 107 -14.78 22.73 2.51
N SER A 108 -14.23 22.83 1.29
CA SER A 108 -15.03 22.78 0.06
C SER A 108 -15.54 21.36 -0.20
N GLN A 109 -16.74 21.26 -0.76
CA GLN A 109 -17.31 19.99 -1.14
C GLN A 109 -16.64 19.46 -2.40
N LEU A 110 -16.23 18.19 -2.36
CA LEU A 110 -15.83 17.44 -3.55
C LEU A 110 -17.07 16.86 -4.23
N PRO A 111 -17.09 16.68 -5.56
CA PRO A 111 -18.13 15.90 -6.22
C PRO A 111 -18.26 14.51 -5.59
N ASP A 112 -19.48 13.99 -5.55
CA ASP A 112 -19.71 12.64 -5.05
C ASP A 112 -18.90 11.61 -5.86
N LYS A 113 -18.50 10.54 -5.19
CA LYS A 113 -17.65 9.50 -5.78
C LYS A 113 -16.31 10.04 -6.29
N SER A 114 -15.72 11.01 -5.60
CA SER A 114 -14.40 11.53 -5.97
C SER A 114 -13.29 10.51 -5.68
N VAL A 115 -12.36 10.32 -6.60
CA VAL A 115 -11.25 9.36 -6.44
C VAL A 115 -9.92 9.98 -6.83
N ALA A 116 -8.91 9.80 -5.98
CA ALA A 116 -7.51 10.13 -6.28
C ALA A 116 -6.66 8.86 -6.34
N LEU A 117 -5.72 8.78 -7.28
CA LEU A 117 -4.84 7.62 -7.43
C LEU A 117 -3.45 7.93 -6.90
N THR A 118 -2.88 6.96 -6.19
CA THR A 118 -1.52 7.05 -5.65
C THR A 118 -0.76 5.76 -5.87
N PHE A 119 0.54 5.87 -6.11
CA PHE A 119 1.48 4.75 -6.22
C PHE A 119 2.56 4.87 -5.15
N ASP A 120 2.90 3.78 -4.49
CA ASP A 120 3.98 3.72 -3.52
C ASP A 120 5.21 3.02 -4.08
N GLY A 121 6.37 3.46 -3.61
CA GLY A 121 7.65 2.78 -3.80
C GLY A 121 8.55 3.42 -4.85
N GLY A 122 7.97 4.01 -5.90
CA GLY A 122 8.77 4.55 -7.02
C GLY A 122 9.33 3.46 -7.95
N TYR A 123 8.63 2.34 -8.04
CA TYR A 123 9.01 1.20 -8.88
C TYR A 123 9.05 1.55 -10.37
N ASN A 124 9.94 0.90 -11.11
CA ASN A 124 10.14 1.11 -12.55
C ASN A 124 8.93 0.63 -13.38
N ASP A 125 8.14 -0.33 -12.89
CA ASP A 125 6.88 -0.70 -13.58
C ASP A 125 5.84 0.41 -13.57
N PHE A 126 5.89 1.35 -12.64
CA PHE A 126 5.06 2.56 -12.75
C PHE A 126 5.39 3.30 -14.05
N TYR A 127 6.67 3.51 -14.35
CA TYR A 127 7.11 4.20 -15.57
C TYR A 127 6.77 3.40 -16.83
N LEU A 128 7.02 2.09 -16.83
CA LEU A 128 6.86 1.23 -18.01
C LEU A 128 5.41 0.89 -18.33
N GLU A 129 4.58 0.65 -17.32
CA GLU A 129 3.24 0.08 -17.49
C GLU A 129 2.13 1.05 -17.04
N ALA A 130 2.25 1.63 -15.84
CA ALA A 130 1.17 2.44 -15.26
C ALA A 130 1.07 3.83 -15.88
N ALA A 131 2.19 4.54 -16.03
CA ALA A 131 2.24 5.91 -16.52
C ALA A 131 1.67 6.06 -17.95
N PRO A 132 2.00 5.19 -18.92
CA PRO A 132 1.40 5.25 -20.26
C PRO A 132 -0.12 5.09 -20.23
N LEU A 133 -0.64 4.17 -19.40
CA LEU A 133 -2.08 3.98 -19.23
C LEU A 133 -2.73 5.20 -18.56
N LEU A 134 -2.14 5.74 -17.50
CA LEU A 134 -2.64 6.94 -16.84
C LEU A 134 -2.70 8.14 -17.80
N SER A 135 -1.67 8.34 -18.63
CA SER A 135 -1.64 9.38 -19.66
C SER A 135 -2.70 9.16 -20.74
N LYS A 136 -2.86 7.91 -21.23
CA LYS A 136 -3.89 7.53 -22.21
C LYS A 136 -5.32 7.89 -21.75
N TYR A 137 -5.60 7.74 -20.46
CA TYR A 137 -6.91 8.06 -19.88
C TYR A 137 -7.02 9.47 -19.26
N SER A 138 -5.93 10.25 -19.31
CA SER A 138 -5.81 11.56 -18.67
C SER A 138 -6.19 11.51 -17.18
N VAL A 139 -5.68 10.51 -16.47
CA VAL A 139 -5.94 10.28 -15.05
C VAL A 139 -4.77 10.86 -14.23
N PRO A 140 -5.01 11.87 -13.37
CA PRO A 140 -3.97 12.39 -12.49
C PRO A 140 -3.57 11.33 -11.44
N CYS A 141 -2.31 11.38 -11.03
CA CYS A 141 -1.76 10.44 -10.06
C CYS A 141 -0.64 11.10 -9.23
N THR A 142 -0.46 10.61 -8.01
CA THR A 142 0.70 10.93 -7.16
C THR A 142 1.58 9.70 -6.93
N VAL A 143 2.89 9.80 -7.14
CA VAL A 143 3.86 8.74 -6.88
C VAL A 143 4.68 9.09 -5.64
N PHE A 144 4.70 8.21 -4.65
CA PHE A 144 5.49 8.35 -3.43
C PHE A 144 6.80 7.59 -3.54
N VAL A 145 7.91 8.29 -3.36
CA VAL A 145 9.25 7.78 -3.67
C VAL A 145 10.21 7.96 -2.49
N SER A 146 11.11 6.98 -2.30
CA SER A 146 12.24 7.07 -1.35
C SER A 146 13.54 7.24 -2.15
N PRO A 147 14.21 8.40 -2.10
CA PRO A 147 15.35 8.68 -2.96
C PRO A 147 16.55 7.73 -2.84
N ALA A 148 16.77 7.07 -1.71
CA ALA A 148 17.87 6.11 -1.55
C ALA A 148 17.80 4.91 -2.53
N TYR A 149 16.63 4.64 -3.10
CA TYR A 149 16.38 3.52 -4.02
C TYR A 149 16.39 3.95 -5.50
N VAL A 150 16.26 5.25 -5.79
CA VAL A 150 16.14 5.77 -7.15
C VAL A 150 17.46 5.59 -7.90
N GLY A 151 17.43 4.84 -9.00
CA GLY A 151 18.59 4.56 -9.85
C GLY A 151 19.57 3.52 -9.30
N ASN A 152 19.22 2.82 -8.21
CA ASN A 152 20.08 1.81 -7.57
C ASN A 152 19.43 0.42 -7.62
N ASP A 153 20.22 -0.62 -7.36
CA ASP A 153 19.76 -2.02 -7.29
C ASP A 153 19.28 -2.44 -5.89
N PHE A 154 19.08 -1.47 -5.00
CA PHE A 154 18.50 -1.72 -3.69
C PHE A 154 17.02 -2.08 -3.81
N ILE A 155 16.56 -2.96 -2.92
CA ILE A 155 15.16 -3.38 -2.79
C ILE A 155 14.69 -3.27 -1.36
N PHE A 156 13.38 -3.10 -1.16
CA PHE A 156 12.85 -3.00 0.20
C PHE A 156 13.02 -4.32 0.94
N TRP A 157 13.23 -4.26 2.26
CA TRP A 157 13.44 -5.46 3.07
C TRP A 157 12.32 -6.51 2.93
N PRO A 158 11.02 -6.17 2.77
CA PRO A 158 9.99 -7.16 2.49
C PRO A 158 10.28 -8.03 1.27
N ASP A 159 10.77 -7.38 0.22
CA ASP A 159 11.01 -8.04 -1.06
C ASP A 159 12.33 -8.80 -1.02
N LYS A 160 13.32 -8.34 -0.23
CA LYS A 160 14.51 -9.13 0.10
C LYS A 160 14.12 -10.46 0.73
N VAL A 161 13.19 -10.45 1.70
CA VAL A 161 12.70 -11.69 2.33
C VAL A 161 12.04 -12.58 1.30
N VAL A 162 11.10 -12.06 0.52
CA VAL A 162 10.41 -12.85 -0.50
C VAL A 162 11.40 -13.42 -1.52
N GLY A 163 12.37 -12.62 -1.99
CA GLY A 163 13.41 -13.06 -2.94
C GLY A 163 14.36 -14.10 -2.37
N ALA A 164 14.78 -13.94 -1.11
CA ALA A 164 15.59 -14.93 -0.41
C ALA A 164 14.86 -16.28 -0.34
N LEU A 165 13.58 -16.27 0.01
CA LEU A 165 12.77 -17.48 0.06
C LEU A 165 12.62 -18.16 -1.31
N PHE A 166 12.42 -17.38 -2.38
CA PHE A 166 12.37 -17.92 -3.73
C PHE A 166 13.70 -18.52 -4.17
N LEU A 167 14.80 -17.82 -3.92
CA LEU A 167 16.14 -18.28 -4.26
C LEU A 167 16.45 -19.59 -3.56
N LEU A 168 16.24 -19.67 -2.25
CA LEU A 168 16.43 -20.89 -1.45
C LEU A 168 15.64 -22.06 -2.02
N LYS A 169 14.34 -21.85 -2.27
CA LYS A 169 13.47 -22.88 -2.86
C LYS A 169 13.97 -23.34 -4.23
N SER A 170 14.38 -22.39 -5.10
CA SER A 170 14.87 -22.70 -6.46
C SER A 170 16.16 -23.54 -6.45
N LYS A 171 16.94 -23.45 -5.37
CA LYS A 171 18.17 -24.20 -5.15
C LYS A 171 17.96 -25.49 -4.33
N GLY A 172 16.71 -25.83 -4.02
CA GLY A 172 16.36 -27.05 -3.25
C GLY A 172 16.61 -26.96 -1.75
N TYR A 173 16.83 -25.76 -1.20
CA TYR A 173 16.96 -25.57 0.24
C TYR A 173 15.60 -25.58 0.92
N GLU A 174 15.52 -26.22 2.09
CA GLU A 174 14.39 -26.05 2.98
C GLU A 174 14.35 -24.63 3.55
N TYR A 175 13.15 -24.17 3.91
CA TYR A 175 13.00 -22.88 4.56
C TYR A 175 13.62 -22.89 5.96
N PRO A 176 14.43 -21.87 6.31
CA PRO A 176 15.02 -21.79 7.64
C PRO A 176 13.93 -21.75 8.71
N LYS A 177 14.11 -22.54 9.77
CA LYS A 177 13.24 -22.49 10.95
C LYS A 177 13.74 -21.39 11.90
N PHE A 178 13.15 -20.19 11.80
CA PHE A 178 13.33 -19.11 12.78
C PHE A 178 12.54 -19.40 14.06
N LYS A 179 13.23 -19.62 15.19
CA LYS A 179 12.60 -19.98 16.48
C LYS A 179 11.54 -18.96 16.92
N GLU A 180 11.73 -17.71 16.50
CA GLU A 180 10.93 -16.53 16.82
C GLU A 180 9.58 -16.47 16.06
N MET A 181 9.41 -17.27 15.01
CA MET A 181 8.20 -17.27 14.18
C MET A 181 7.01 -18.01 14.81
N GLY A 182 7.25 -18.78 15.87
CA GLY A 182 6.22 -19.48 16.65
C GLY A 182 5.61 -20.70 15.93
N LYS A 183 5.01 -21.60 16.72
CA LYS A 183 4.47 -22.89 16.23
C LYS A 183 3.41 -22.73 15.14
N ARG A 184 2.52 -21.74 15.27
CA ARG A 184 1.42 -21.46 14.34
C ARG A 184 1.89 -21.11 12.93
N TYR A 185 3.08 -20.52 12.79
CA TYR A 185 3.66 -20.25 11.48
C TYR A 185 4.03 -21.57 10.78
N TYR A 186 4.70 -22.48 11.49
CA TYR A 186 5.08 -23.78 10.95
C TYR A 186 3.89 -24.67 10.63
N GLU A 187 2.84 -24.65 11.46
CA GLU A 187 1.57 -25.37 11.19
C GLU A 187 0.95 -24.90 9.86
N VAL A 188 0.90 -23.58 9.61
CA VAL A 188 0.45 -23.04 8.31
C VAL A 188 1.39 -23.43 7.17
N LEU A 189 2.70 -23.52 7.38
CA LEU A 189 3.63 -23.98 6.35
C LEU A 189 3.39 -25.45 5.99
N ASP A 190 3.27 -26.32 6.99
CA ASP A 190 3.12 -27.77 6.84
C ASP A 190 1.78 -28.14 6.17
N ASP A 191 0.70 -27.47 6.55
CA ASP A 191 -0.65 -27.72 6.01
C ASP A 191 -0.82 -27.32 4.53
N LEU A 192 0.03 -26.41 4.03
CA LEU A 192 -0.22 -25.77 2.74
C LEU A 192 0.25 -26.57 1.50
N GLY A 193 1.05 -27.63 1.62
CA GLY A 193 1.43 -28.46 0.45
C GLY A 193 2.21 -27.71 -0.66
N GLY A 194 2.52 -28.37 -1.78
CA GLY A 194 3.41 -27.85 -2.83
C GLY A 194 2.68 -27.24 -4.04
N SER A 195 2.78 -25.92 -4.21
CA SER A 195 2.69 -25.19 -5.50
C SER A 195 3.44 -23.85 -5.40
N GLU A 196 3.71 -23.17 -6.52
CA GLU A 196 4.36 -21.85 -6.53
C GLU A 196 3.50 -20.75 -5.87
N GLU A 197 2.18 -20.85 -6.06
CA GLU A 197 1.19 -19.93 -5.52
C GLU A 197 1.09 -20.01 -3.99
N ILE A 198 1.26 -21.22 -3.45
CA ILE A 198 1.35 -21.48 -2.02
C ILE A 198 2.62 -20.84 -1.43
N SER A 199 3.76 -20.92 -2.13
CA SER A 199 5.01 -20.26 -1.69
C SER A 199 4.89 -18.75 -1.58
N LEU A 200 4.14 -18.10 -2.47
CA LEU A 200 3.86 -16.65 -2.39
C LEU A 200 3.01 -16.29 -1.17
N GLY A 201 2.01 -17.11 -0.84
CA GLY A 201 1.19 -16.93 0.36
C GLY A 201 2.00 -17.03 1.65
N ARG A 202 2.95 -17.99 1.70
CA ARG A 202 3.89 -18.16 2.81
C ARG A 202 4.81 -16.95 3.00
N ALA A 203 5.38 -16.44 1.91
CA ALA A 203 6.24 -15.26 1.94
C ALA A 203 5.48 -14.01 2.42
N ALA A 204 4.22 -13.83 2.00
CA ALA A 204 3.39 -12.74 2.47
C ALA A 204 3.09 -12.84 3.98
N LEU A 205 2.77 -14.04 4.49
CA LEU A 205 2.54 -14.28 5.92
C LEU A 205 3.82 -14.06 6.75
N LEU A 206 4.97 -14.51 6.25
CA LEU A 206 6.26 -14.28 6.91
C LEU A 206 6.51 -12.79 7.06
N VAL A 207 6.36 -12.03 5.97
CA VAL A 207 6.63 -10.59 6.03
C VAL A 207 5.63 -9.87 6.94
N ASP A 208 4.34 -10.22 6.92
CA ASP A 208 3.36 -9.67 7.86
C ASP A 208 3.72 -9.97 9.33
N THR A 209 4.25 -11.18 9.59
CA THR A 209 4.72 -11.57 10.92
C THR A 209 5.97 -10.75 11.31
N MET A 210 6.96 -10.64 10.42
CA MET A 210 8.17 -9.83 10.64
C MET A 210 7.87 -8.34 10.80
N GLN A 211 6.81 -7.82 10.17
CA GLN A 211 6.35 -6.46 10.39
C GLN A 211 5.84 -6.25 11.81
N LYS A 212 5.41 -7.28 12.54
CA LYS A 212 4.94 -7.17 13.94
C LYS A 212 6.07 -7.37 14.95
N MET A 213 7.26 -7.79 14.51
CA MET A 213 8.44 -7.97 15.36
C MET A 213 9.13 -6.64 15.67
N SER A 214 10.00 -6.65 16.68
CA SER A 214 10.92 -5.53 16.92
C SER A 214 11.93 -5.42 15.77
N PRO A 215 12.45 -4.21 15.50
CA PRO A 215 13.49 -4.01 14.50
C PRO A 215 14.70 -4.94 14.67
N ASP A 216 15.14 -5.18 15.91
CA ASP A 216 16.30 -6.05 16.21
C ASP A 216 16.06 -7.50 15.80
N LYS A 217 14.93 -8.09 16.20
CA LYS A 217 14.56 -9.47 15.82
C LYS A 217 14.41 -9.61 14.31
N ARG A 218 13.85 -8.57 13.67
CA ARG A 218 13.73 -8.54 12.21
C ARG A 218 15.11 -8.46 11.55
N ALA A 219 16.04 -7.68 12.10
CA ALA A 219 17.41 -7.60 11.61
C ALA A 219 18.14 -8.95 11.76
N GLU A 220 18.00 -9.64 12.89
CA GLU A 220 18.58 -10.97 13.10
C GLU A 220 18.11 -11.98 12.04
N ILE A 221 16.80 -12.03 11.74
CA ILE A 221 16.25 -12.89 10.68
C ILE A 221 16.79 -12.49 9.31
N MET A 222 16.85 -11.18 9.03
CA MET A 222 17.35 -10.64 7.76
C MET A 222 18.83 -10.96 7.55
N ASP A 223 19.64 -10.90 8.60
CA ASP A 223 21.08 -11.20 8.55
C ASP A 223 21.30 -12.69 8.29
N GLN A 224 20.53 -13.57 8.96
CA GLN A 224 20.56 -15.02 8.69
C GLN A 224 20.20 -15.33 7.24
N LEU A 225 19.12 -14.72 6.71
CA LEU A 225 18.75 -14.86 5.29
C LEU A 225 19.85 -14.29 4.37
N GLY A 226 20.43 -13.16 4.74
CA GLY A 226 21.48 -12.48 3.98
C GLY A 226 22.71 -13.37 3.75
N VAL A 227 23.21 -14.01 4.80
CA VAL A 227 24.34 -14.95 4.71
C VAL A 227 24.05 -16.10 3.76
N MET A 228 22.84 -16.69 3.84
CA MET A 228 22.45 -17.78 2.94
C MET A 228 22.31 -17.32 1.48
N VAL A 229 21.73 -16.15 1.26
CA VAL A 229 21.55 -15.56 -0.07
C VAL A 229 22.90 -15.22 -0.71
N GLU A 230 23.84 -14.67 0.06
CA GLU A 230 25.18 -14.33 -0.41
C GLU A 230 25.95 -15.58 -0.86
N GLN A 231 25.85 -16.68 -0.10
CA GLN A 231 26.42 -17.98 -0.49
C GLN A 231 25.85 -18.53 -1.81
N LEU A 232 24.64 -18.11 -2.19
CA LEU A 232 23.96 -18.52 -3.41
C LEU A 232 24.16 -17.54 -4.59
N GLY A 233 25.02 -16.54 -4.44
CA GLY A 233 25.34 -15.56 -5.48
C GLY A 233 24.41 -14.34 -5.52
N GLY A 234 23.63 -14.11 -4.46
CA GLY A 234 22.69 -12.99 -4.37
C GLY A 234 21.33 -13.27 -5.01
N ILE A 235 20.36 -12.40 -4.73
CA ILE A 235 19.05 -12.45 -5.40
C ILE A 235 19.26 -11.93 -6.82
N PRO A 236 18.91 -12.67 -7.88
CA PRO A 236 19.11 -12.25 -9.26
C PRO A 236 18.06 -11.20 -9.66
N ILE A 237 18.23 -9.97 -9.15
CA ILE A 237 17.32 -8.85 -9.40
C ILE A 237 17.95 -7.84 -10.35
N GLU A 238 17.14 -7.35 -11.29
CA GLU A 238 17.44 -6.14 -12.04
C GLU A 238 17.03 -4.89 -11.24
N ARG A 239 17.35 -3.70 -11.75
CA ARG A 239 16.91 -2.43 -11.17
C ARG A 239 15.39 -2.37 -11.03
N GLN A 240 14.91 -2.30 -9.79
CA GLN A 240 13.46 -2.34 -9.49
C GLN A 240 12.79 -0.98 -9.47
N PHE A 241 13.56 0.08 -9.21
CA PHE A 241 13.06 1.44 -9.07
C PHE A 241 13.37 2.25 -10.31
N MET A 242 12.58 3.31 -10.52
CA MET A 242 12.90 4.30 -11.53
C MET A 242 14.29 4.89 -11.25
N ASP A 243 14.99 5.31 -12.30
CA ASP A 243 16.11 6.24 -12.15
C ASP A 243 15.63 7.70 -12.15
N TRP A 244 16.58 8.62 -11.97
CA TRP A 244 16.30 10.06 -11.91
C TRP A 244 15.82 10.64 -13.24
N GLN A 245 16.22 10.06 -14.37
CA GLN A 245 15.75 10.50 -15.68
C GLN A 245 14.27 10.13 -15.83
N GLN A 246 13.92 8.87 -15.60
CA GLN A 246 12.54 8.38 -15.65
C GLN A 246 11.64 9.12 -14.67
N LEU A 247 12.11 9.39 -13.44
CA LEU A 247 11.35 10.15 -12.46
C LEU A 247 11.12 11.61 -12.87
N SER A 248 12.10 12.22 -13.56
CA SER A 248 11.95 13.56 -14.14
C SER A 248 10.92 13.58 -15.27
N GLU A 249 10.92 12.56 -16.14
CA GLU A 249 9.94 12.39 -17.21
C GLU A 249 8.52 12.19 -16.65
N VAL A 250 8.37 11.38 -15.58
CA VAL A 250 7.11 11.22 -14.85
C VAL A 250 6.61 12.55 -14.30
N SER A 251 7.49 13.35 -13.70
CA SER A 251 7.13 14.67 -13.18
C SER A 251 6.73 15.63 -14.31
N ALA A 252 7.46 15.61 -15.43
CA ALA A 252 7.18 16.43 -16.62
C ALA A 252 5.86 16.05 -17.31
N ALA A 253 5.45 14.78 -17.23
CA ALA A 253 4.15 14.30 -17.71
C ALA A 253 2.97 14.77 -16.83
N GLY A 254 3.23 15.52 -15.75
CA GLY A 254 2.21 16.10 -14.88
C GLY A 254 1.82 15.23 -13.69
N PHE A 255 2.48 14.10 -13.47
CA PHE A 255 2.28 13.29 -12.27
C PHE A 255 2.94 13.94 -11.06
N GLU A 256 2.24 13.93 -9.93
CA GLU A 256 2.74 14.55 -8.70
C GLU A 256 3.72 13.61 -8.00
N ILE A 257 4.83 14.14 -7.48
CA ILE A 257 5.78 13.36 -6.69
C ILE A 257 5.61 13.70 -5.21
N GLY A 258 5.45 12.67 -4.37
CA GLY A 258 5.49 12.75 -2.91
C GLY A 258 6.63 11.90 -2.35
N THR A 259 6.86 11.95 -1.04
CA THR A 259 7.97 11.24 -0.38
C THR A 259 7.47 10.17 0.60
N MET A 260 8.30 9.14 0.82
CA MET A 260 8.14 8.16 1.90
C MET A 260 9.30 8.20 2.91
N GLY A 261 10.05 9.30 2.94
CA GLY A 261 11.34 9.41 3.63
C GLY A 261 12.50 9.28 2.65
N PHE A 262 13.73 9.15 3.18
CA PHE A 262 14.92 8.98 2.34
C PHE A 262 15.16 7.51 2.06
N SER A 263 15.13 6.66 3.10
CA SER A 263 15.49 5.24 3.04
C SER A 263 14.32 4.28 3.34
N HIS A 264 13.08 4.73 3.21
CA HIS A 264 11.86 3.89 3.38
C HIS A 264 11.73 3.23 4.78
N LYS A 265 12.14 3.95 5.84
CA LYS A 265 12.02 3.47 7.23
C LYS A 265 10.62 3.73 7.79
N ALA A 266 10.11 2.80 8.60
CA ALA A 266 8.85 3.01 9.32
C ALA A 266 9.02 4.12 10.36
N ALA A 267 8.18 5.13 10.30
CA ALA A 267 8.24 6.28 11.22
C ALA A 267 7.98 5.91 12.69
N SER A 268 7.38 4.74 12.96
CA SER A 268 7.21 4.23 14.33
C SER A 268 8.41 3.43 14.87
N GLU A 269 9.43 3.22 14.05
CA GLU A 269 10.58 2.36 14.39
C GLU A 269 11.89 3.16 14.47
N ILE A 270 11.83 4.48 14.29
CA ILE A 270 12.96 5.40 14.39
C ILE A 270 12.62 6.53 15.35
N ASP A 271 13.65 7.14 15.94
CA ASP A 271 13.45 8.31 16.78
C ASP A 271 13.13 9.57 15.96
N LEU A 272 12.70 10.64 16.64
CA LEU A 272 12.28 11.88 15.97
C LEU A 272 13.42 12.61 15.26
N LYS A 273 14.64 12.52 15.80
CA LYS A 273 15.82 13.16 15.19
C LYS A 273 16.17 12.46 13.87
N GLU A 274 16.07 11.14 13.86
CA GLU A 274 16.25 10.33 12.66
C GLU A 274 15.11 10.58 11.65
N PHE A 275 13.85 10.66 12.09
CA PHE A 275 12.73 10.98 11.21
C PHE A 275 12.85 12.38 10.57
N GLU A 276 13.30 13.39 11.32
CA GLU A 276 13.62 14.72 10.79
C GLU A 276 14.77 14.68 9.78
N SER A 277 15.79 13.88 10.06
CA SER A 277 16.94 13.69 9.15
C SER A 277 16.52 13.00 7.85
N GLU A 278 15.66 11.97 7.92
CA GLU A 278 15.05 11.30 6.77
C GLU A 278 14.26 12.28 5.89
N LEU A 279 13.45 13.15 6.51
CA LEU A 279 12.69 14.18 5.79
C LEU A 279 13.63 15.17 5.11
N LYS A 280 14.60 15.72 5.84
CA LYS A 280 15.55 16.71 5.30
C LYS A 280 16.37 16.12 4.15
N ALA A 281 16.88 14.90 4.31
CA ALA A 281 17.65 14.21 3.27
C ALA A 281 16.80 13.95 2.03
N SER A 282 15.54 13.51 2.19
CA SER A 282 14.63 13.28 1.08
C SER A 282 14.38 14.57 0.27
N PHE A 283 14.03 15.67 0.95
CA PHE A 283 13.80 16.96 0.28
C PHE A 283 15.06 17.49 -0.41
N GLY A 284 16.20 17.44 0.27
CA GLY A 284 17.47 17.89 -0.30
C GLY A 284 17.90 17.08 -1.53
N GLU A 285 17.58 15.78 -1.59
CA GLU A 285 17.83 14.96 -2.77
C GLU A 285 16.95 15.37 -3.95
N PHE A 286 15.63 15.53 -3.73
CA PHE A 286 14.72 15.96 -4.78
C PHE A 286 15.05 17.37 -5.32
N GLU A 287 15.39 18.30 -4.42
CA GLU A 287 15.80 19.66 -4.79
C GLU A 287 17.07 19.65 -5.66
N ARG A 288 18.10 18.91 -5.23
CA ARG A 288 19.36 18.79 -5.98
C ARG A 288 19.17 18.12 -7.35
N ARG A 289 18.18 17.24 -7.49
CA ARG A 289 17.86 16.55 -8.74
C ARG A 289 16.92 17.37 -9.64
N GLY A 290 16.38 18.48 -9.16
CA GLY A 290 15.45 19.32 -9.93
C GLY A 290 14.07 18.69 -10.13
N VAL A 291 13.70 17.68 -9.34
CA VAL A 291 12.39 17.02 -9.43
C VAL A 291 11.44 17.67 -8.44
N ARG A 292 10.29 18.17 -8.93
CA ARG A 292 9.33 18.90 -8.11
C ARG A 292 8.62 17.97 -7.11
N LEU A 293 8.93 18.13 -5.83
CA LEU A 293 8.32 17.39 -4.74
C LEU A 293 7.13 18.15 -4.12
N ARG A 294 6.01 17.45 -3.92
CA ARG A 294 4.88 17.90 -3.10
C ARG A 294 5.13 17.59 -1.63
N LYS A 295 4.62 18.43 -0.74
CA LYS A 295 4.60 18.16 0.72
C LYS A 295 3.53 17.12 1.08
N TYR A 296 3.69 15.93 0.53
CA TYR A 296 2.91 14.74 0.78
C TYR A 296 3.85 13.65 1.28
N PHE A 297 3.50 13.08 2.44
CA PHE A 297 4.29 12.02 3.07
C PHE A 297 3.43 10.76 3.18
N ALA A 298 3.84 9.67 2.56
CA ALA A 298 3.23 8.36 2.75
C ALA A 298 4.07 7.51 3.70
N TYR A 299 3.46 7.00 4.77
CA TYR A 299 4.16 6.20 5.78
C TYR A 299 4.51 4.81 5.25
N PRO A 300 5.80 4.42 5.22
CA PRO A 300 6.20 3.05 4.96
C PRO A 300 5.44 2.08 5.87
N TYR A 301 4.84 1.06 5.26
CA TYR A 301 4.02 0.04 5.92
C TYR A 301 2.81 0.59 6.70
N GLY A 302 2.41 1.83 6.46
CA GLY A 302 1.32 2.49 7.18
C GLY A 302 1.63 2.81 8.64
N LYS A 303 2.90 2.73 9.07
CA LYS A 303 3.31 2.88 10.47
C LYS A 303 3.76 4.30 10.80
N PHE A 304 3.18 4.87 11.85
CA PHE A 304 3.49 6.23 12.30
C PHE A 304 3.23 6.42 13.80
N THR A 305 3.76 7.51 14.34
CA THR A 305 3.48 7.97 15.72
C THR A 305 2.77 9.32 15.71
N LYS A 306 2.25 9.72 16.87
CA LYS A 306 1.72 11.07 17.06
C LYS A 306 2.78 12.12 16.78
N ASP A 307 4.00 11.91 17.27
CA ASP A 307 5.05 12.92 17.29
C ASP A 307 5.64 13.15 15.88
N CYS A 308 5.78 12.09 15.08
CA CYS A 308 6.15 12.23 13.66
C CYS A 308 5.15 13.09 12.87
N ARG A 309 3.86 13.06 13.24
CA ARG A 309 2.85 13.94 12.60
C ARG A 309 2.99 15.40 13.01
N GLU A 310 3.52 15.68 14.20
CA GLU A 310 3.86 17.04 14.65
C GLU A 310 5.05 17.56 13.86
N VAL A 311 6.10 16.74 13.71
CA VAL A 311 7.27 17.05 12.87
C VAL A 311 6.86 17.37 11.43
N LEU A 312 6.03 16.52 10.81
CA LEU A 312 5.50 16.79 9.47
C LEU A 312 4.73 18.11 9.42
N PHE A 313 3.88 18.39 10.41
CA PHE A 313 3.11 19.62 10.45
C PHE A 313 3.99 20.88 10.52
N GLN A 314 5.03 20.84 11.36
CA GLN A 314 6.01 21.91 11.51
C GLN A 314 6.81 22.14 10.21
N ASN A 315 7.05 21.08 9.44
CA ASN A 315 7.71 21.15 8.12
C ASN A 315 6.73 21.51 6.96
N GLY A 316 5.50 21.90 7.29
CA GLY A 316 4.52 22.42 6.33
C GLY A 316 3.65 21.37 5.65
N PHE A 317 3.63 20.12 6.14
CA PHE A 317 2.69 19.11 5.68
C PHE A 317 1.35 19.28 6.41
N ARG A 318 0.25 19.39 5.66
CA ARG A 318 -1.10 19.42 6.24
C ARG A 318 -1.72 18.03 6.34
N HIS A 319 -1.37 17.17 5.40
CA HIS A 319 -1.83 15.79 5.32
C HIS A 319 -0.66 14.83 5.20
N SER A 320 -0.83 13.64 5.74
CA SER A 320 0.04 12.50 5.55
C SER A 320 -0.80 11.26 5.25
N PHE A 321 -0.20 10.23 4.66
CA PHE A 321 -0.93 9.15 4.03
C PHE A 321 -0.52 7.80 4.61
N ALA A 322 -1.51 7.01 5.02
CA ALA A 322 -1.31 5.68 5.58
C ALA A 322 -2.08 4.62 4.78
N ILE A 323 -1.86 3.35 5.10
CA ILE A 323 -2.58 2.23 4.49
C ILE A 323 -3.86 1.97 5.27
N GLY A 324 -4.99 1.83 4.59
CA GLY A 324 -6.29 1.51 5.17
C GLY A 324 -7.39 2.47 4.74
N ASP A 325 -8.65 2.05 4.83
CA ASP A 325 -9.79 2.91 4.51
C ASP A 325 -9.99 3.94 5.63
N TYR A 326 -10.44 5.17 5.30
CA TYR A 326 -10.77 6.32 6.18
C TYR A 326 -9.68 7.35 6.48
N PRO A 327 -10.04 8.62 6.78
CA PRO A 327 -9.17 9.47 7.58
C PRO A 327 -8.88 8.78 8.92
N GLN A 328 -7.62 8.41 9.17
CA GLN A 328 -7.21 7.72 10.39
C GLN A 328 -7.09 8.69 11.59
N SER A 329 -7.26 10.00 11.36
CA SER A 329 -7.21 11.00 12.40
C SER A 329 -8.09 12.21 12.10
N LYS A 330 -8.61 12.87 13.13
CA LYS A 330 -9.30 14.15 13.00
C LYS A 330 -8.33 15.28 12.60
N PRO A 331 -8.80 16.29 11.83
CA PRO A 331 -8.01 17.48 11.53
C PRO A 331 -7.44 18.13 12.79
N SER A 332 -6.21 18.65 12.69
CA SER A 332 -5.50 19.24 13.82
C SER A 332 -4.72 20.47 13.39
N ARG A 333 -4.67 21.49 14.27
CA ARG A 333 -3.83 22.67 14.12
C ARG A 333 -2.37 22.46 14.57
N LYS A 334 -2.02 21.26 15.04
CA LYS A 334 -0.69 20.93 15.56
C LYS A 334 -0.05 19.72 14.86
N ARG A 335 -0.83 18.98 14.08
CA ARG A 335 -0.44 17.67 13.52
C ARG A 335 -0.95 17.53 12.11
N ALA A 336 -0.16 16.88 11.26
CA ALA A 336 -0.63 16.43 9.97
C ALA A 336 -1.82 15.48 10.15
N THR A 337 -2.85 15.68 9.33
CA THR A 337 -4.03 14.81 9.30
C THR A 337 -3.69 13.57 8.51
N VAL A 338 -3.75 12.41 9.15
CA VAL A 338 -3.53 11.12 8.49
C VAL A 338 -4.76 10.76 7.68
N ILE A 339 -4.57 10.56 6.39
CA ILE A 339 -5.57 10.08 5.44
C ILE A 339 -5.20 8.66 5.04
N GLY A 340 -6.11 7.71 5.25
CA GLY A 340 -5.97 6.35 4.79
C GLY A 340 -6.18 6.23 3.28
N ARG A 341 -5.49 5.27 2.68
CA ARG A 341 -5.59 4.93 1.27
C ARG A 341 -5.97 3.46 1.09
N THR A 342 -6.93 3.20 0.22
CA THR A 342 -7.48 1.89 -0.06
C THR A 342 -6.53 1.11 -0.96
N GLN A 343 -5.96 0.01 -0.43
CA GLN A 343 -5.06 -0.85 -1.20
C GLN A 343 -5.77 -1.57 -2.35
N MET A 344 -5.19 -1.45 -3.55
CA MET A 344 -5.59 -2.11 -4.80
C MET A 344 -4.62 -3.25 -5.11
N PHE A 345 -5.16 -4.43 -5.42
CA PHE A 345 -4.37 -5.62 -5.73
C PHE A 345 -5.23 -6.67 -6.44
N GLU A 346 -4.60 -7.41 -7.35
CA GLU A 346 -5.23 -8.23 -8.38
C GLU A 346 -6.34 -9.12 -7.82
N ALA A 347 -6.03 -9.87 -6.76
CA ALA A 347 -6.92 -10.89 -6.21
C ALA A 347 -8.31 -10.37 -5.78
N PHE A 348 -8.47 -9.07 -5.55
CA PHE A 348 -9.73 -8.47 -5.10
C PHE A 348 -10.24 -7.36 -6.03
N THR A 349 -9.61 -7.14 -7.18
CA THR A 349 -9.96 -6.04 -8.09
C THR A 349 -9.82 -6.40 -9.57
N TYR A 350 -9.76 -7.70 -9.91
CA TYR A 350 -9.56 -8.19 -11.28
C TYR A 350 -10.77 -8.03 -12.20
N CYS A 351 -11.97 -7.79 -11.64
CA CYS A 351 -13.18 -7.51 -12.41
C CYS A 351 -13.87 -6.24 -11.88
N LYS A 352 -14.74 -5.65 -12.71
CA LYS A 352 -15.40 -4.37 -12.43
C LYS A 352 -16.20 -4.40 -11.13
N GLU A 353 -16.81 -5.54 -10.85
CA GLU A 353 -17.70 -5.78 -9.72
C GLU A 353 -16.94 -5.78 -8.40
N LEU A 354 -15.85 -6.56 -8.36
CA LEU A 354 -14.97 -6.60 -7.21
C LEU A 354 -14.26 -5.26 -6.99
N PHE A 355 -13.87 -4.59 -8.07
CA PHE A 355 -13.30 -3.25 -8.00
C PHE A 355 -14.30 -2.24 -7.43
N ALA A 356 -15.53 -2.21 -7.95
CA ALA A 356 -16.61 -1.35 -7.46
C ALA A 356 -16.93 -1.60 -5.98
N ALA A 357 -17.04 -2.87 -5.58
CA ALA A 357 -17.26 -3.26 -4.19
C ALA A 357 -16.09 -2.85 -3.28
N ARG A 358 -14.85 -2.88 -3.79
CA ARG A 358 -13.66 -2.47 -3.04
C ARG A 358 -13.62 -0.98 -2.76
N ILE A 359 -14.04 -0.15 -3.72
CA ILE A 359 -14.00 1.31 -3.58
C ILE A 359 -15.20 1.87 -2.80
N TRP A 360 -16.40 1.28 -2.94
CA TRP A 360 -17.65 1.88 -2.43
C TRP A 360 -18.41 1.07 -1.38
N ARG A 361 -17.78 0.08 -0.72
CA ARG A 361 -18.37 -0.75 0.37
C ARG A 361 -19.87 -1.05 0.19
N VAL A 362 -20.18 -2.16 -0.45
CA VAL A 362 -21.53 -2.73 -0.35
C VAL A 362 -21.65 -3.34 1.05
N GLU A 363 -22.28 -2.63 1.99
CA GLU A 363 -22.71 -3.26 3.25
C GLU A 363 -23.99 -4.07 3.00
N GLU A 364 -23.89 -5.39 3.14
CA GLU A 364 -25.07 -6.24 3.32
C GLU A 364 -25.64 -5.98 4.72
N GLN A 365 -26.83 -5.37 4.81
CA GLN A 365 -27.69 -5.61 5.97
C GLN A 365 -28.20 -7.04 5.87
N VAL A 366 -27.49 -7.99 6.47
CA VAL A 366 -28.07 -9.31 6.75
C VAL A 366 -29.00 -9.16 7.95
N GLY A 367 -30.24 -8.76 7.68
CA GLY A 367 -31.35 -9.00 8.59
C GLY A 367 -31.77 -10.46 8.43
N ILE A 368 -31.30 -11.33 9.34
CA ILE A 368 -31.95 -12.62 9.55
C ILE A 368 -33.25 -12.29 10.30
N ALA A 369 -34.37 -12.36 9.59
CA ALA A 369 -35.70 -12.41 10.18
C ALA A 369 -36.02 -13.84 10.61
#